data_AF-A0A0Q7F3L3-F1
#
_entry.id   AF-A0A0Q7F3L3-F1
#
_cell.length_a   1.000
_cell.length_b   1.000
_cell.length_c   1.000
_cell.angle_alpha   90.00
_cell.angle_beta   90.00
_cell.angle_gamma   90.00
#
_symmetry.space_group_name_H-M   'P 1'
#
loop_
_entity.id
_entity.type
_entity.pdbx_description
1 polymer ?
#
loop_
_entity_poly.entity_id
_entity_poly.type
_entity_poly.pdbx_seq_one_letter_code
_entity_poly.pdbx_strand_id
1 'polypeptide(L)'
;MLGFLVPVLLERLEPLTPAVAAVPTPAPADAYVELRKEFAQQAAREAIQPAAPVIAAPASGQLLPSFVDVTPSNGVISLRFRDEAGNTATFGVTETGLRQWLHLLYRADQSGAWALGVWPSWLRGIQQPARDLGMTVH
;
A
#
# COMPACT_ATOMS: atom_id res chain seq x y z
N MET A 1 15.89 2.52 -4.90
CA MET A 1 14.64 3.27 -5.09
C MET A 1 13.54 2.86 -4.10
N LEU A 2 13.12 1.58 -4.05
CA LEU A 2 12.00 1.12 -3.21
C LEU A 2 12.15 1.44 -1.71
N GLY A 3 13.35 1.26 -1.14
CA GLY A 3 13.59 1.56 0.29
C GLY A 3 13.41 3.04 0.67
N PHE A 4 13.54 3.97 -0.28
CA PHE A 4 13.26 5.40 -0.05
C PHE A 4 11.80 5.76 -0.33
N LEU A 5 11.15 4.99 -1.21
CA LEU A 5 9.75 5.25 -1.59
C LEU A 5 8.77 4.81 -0.50
N VAL A 6 9.02 3.67 0.15
CA VAL A 6 8.12 3.12 1.17
C VAL A 6 7.85 4.11 2.32
N PRO A 7 8.86 4.73 2.96
CA PRO A 7 8.63 5.73 4.01
C PRO A 7 7.79 6.92 3.53
N VAL A 8 8.07 7.43 2.32
CA VAL A 8 7.33 8.57 1.74
C VAL A 8 5.86 8.21 1.53
N LEU A 9 5.56 6.99 1.09
CA LEU A 9 4.17 6.56 0.91
C LEU A 9 3.44 6.36 2.23
N LEU A 10 4.14 5.90 3.27
CA LEU A 10 3.59 5.77 4.61
C LEU A 10 3.21 7.14 5.19
N GLU A 11 4.07 8.15 5.03
CA GLU A 11 3.76 9.54 5.44
C GLU A 11 2.56 10.11 4.68
N ARG A 12 2.39 9.77 3.41
CA ARG A 12 1.29 10.29 2.58
C ARG A 12 -0.05 9.59 2.79
N LEU A 13 -0.06 8.44 3.46
CA LEU A 13 -1.29 7.78 3.90
C LEU A 13 -1.90 8.44 5.15
N GLU A 14 -1.11 9.06 6.02
CA GLU A 14 -1.61 9.72 7.24
C GLU A 14 -2.61 10.88 6.98
N PRO A 15 -2.38 11.80 6.01
CA PRO A 15 -3.28 12.94 5.79
C PRO A 15 -4.60 12.60 5.06
N LEU A 16 -4.81 11.36 4.59
CA LEU A 16 -5.99 11.00 3.78
C LEU A 16 -7.14 10.39 4.57
N THR A 17 -6.92 10.02 5.84
CA THR A 17 -8.00 9.56 6.71
C THR A 17 -9.03 10.68 6.91
N PRO A 18 -10.26 10.61 6.36
CA PRO A 18 -11.24 11.65 6.59
C PRO A 18 -11.57 11.68 8.08
N ALA A 19 -11.54 12.86 8.70
CA ALA A 19 -12.09 13.05 10.04
C ALA A 19 -13.58 12.69 10.01
N VAL A 20 -13.91 11.45 10.37
CA VAL A 20 -15.29 11.11 10.76
C VAL A 20 -15.60 12.01 11.95
N ALA A 21 -16.70 12.74 11.83
CA ALA A 21 -17.14 13.82 12.71
C ALA A 21 -16.72 13.64 14.17
N ALA A 22 -16.02 14.64 14.68
CA ALA A 22 -15.57 14.73 16.06
C ALA A 22 -16.76 14.56 17.02
N VAL A 23 -16.84 13.40 17.67
CA VAL A 23 -17.48 13.28 18.98
C VAL A 23 -16.41 13.68 19.99
N PRO A 24 -16.59 14.76 20.78
CA PRO A 24 -15.58 15.17 21.73
C PRO A 24 -15.63 14.21 22.92
N THR A 25 -14.60 13.39 23.10
CA THR A 25 -14.33 12.70 24.36
C THR A 25 -12.82 12.62 24.54
N PRO A 26 -12.26 13.04 25.69
CA PRO A 26 -10.83 13.02 25.91
C PRO A 26 -10.40 11.58 26.28
N ALA A 27 -9.96 10.83 25.28
CA ALA A 27 -9.14 9.62 25.43
C ALA A 27 -7.86 9.84 24.60
N PRO A 28 -6.71 9.25 24.96
CA PRO A 28 -5.43 9.57 24.35
C PRO A 28 -5.52 9.39 22.83
N ALA A 29 -5.39 10.50 22.10
CA ALA A 29 -5.67 10.60 20.67
C ALA A 29 -4.94 9.54 19.84
N ASP A 30 -3.78 9.08 20.31
CA ASP A 30 -2.92 8.09 19.67
C ASP A 30 -3.58 6.71 19.57
N ALA A 31 -4.25 6.26 20.65
CA ALA A 31 -4.90 4.94 20.66
C ALA A 31 -6.09 4.88 19.68
N TYR A 32 -6.82 6.00 19.55
CA TYR A 32 -7.91 6.12 18.61
C TYR A 32 -7.42 6.17 17.15
N VAL A 33 -6.31 6.88 16.89
CA VAL A 33 -5.69 6.93 15.56
C VAL A 33 -5.20 5.55 15.12
N GLU A 34 -4.54 4.79 16.00
CA GLU A 34 -4.08 3.44 15.68
C GLU A 34 -5.25 2.47 15.43
N LEU A 35 -6.30 2.51 16.27
CA LEU A 35 -7.49 1.68 16.06
C LEU A 35 -8.18 1.97 14.71
N ARG A 36 -8.25 3.24 14.30
CA ARG A 36 -8.78 3.62 12.97
C ARG A 36 -7.94 3.08 11.83
N LYS A 37 -6.61 3.10 11.96
CA LYS A 37 -5.69 2.51 10.97
C LYS A 37 -5.91 1.00 10.84
N GLU A 38 -6.10 0.31 11.97
CA GLU A 38 -6.40 -1.13 11.98
C GLU A 38 -7.70 -1.45 11.24
N PHE A 39 -8.78 -0.71 11.50
CA PHE A 39 -10.06 -0.90 10.79
C PHE A 39 -9.96 -0.59 9.28
N ALA A 40 -9.31 0.51 8.90
CA ALA A 40 -9.12 0.87 7.49
C ALA A 40 -8.31 -0.20 6.75
N GLN A 41 -7.30 -0.76 7.43
CA GLN A 41 -6.51 -1.86 6.88
C GLN A 41 -7.34 -3.14 6.75
N GLN A 42 -8.18 -3.46 7.73
CA GLN A 42 -9.04 -4.64 7.70
C GLN A 42 -10.04 -4.57 6.54
N ALA A 43 -10.71 -3.43 6.35
CA ALA A 43 -11.62 -3.21 5.23
C ALA A 43 -10.90 -3.30 3.87
N ALA A 44 -9.68 -2.75 3.77
CA ALA A 44 -8.87 -2.85 2.56
C ALA A 44 -8.51 -4.30 2.21
N ARG A 45 -8.28 -5.17 3.22
CA ARG A 45 -7.99 -6.60 3.01
C ARG A 45 -9.20 -7.36 2.50
N GLU A 46 -10.36 -7.14 3.12
CA GLU A 46 -11.62 -7.80 2.71
C GLU A 46 -12.02 -7.42 1.28
N ALA A 47 -11.63 -6.23 0.83
CA ALA A 47 -11.84 -5.78 -0.54
C ALA A 47 -10.86 -6.37 -1.57
N ILE A 48 -9.83 -7.13 -1.16
CA ILE A 48 -8.91 -7.79 -2.11
C ILE A 48 -9.65 -8.95 -2.76
N GLN A 49 -10.10 -8.73 -3.99
CA GLN A 49 -10.62 -9.80 -4.83
C GLN A 49 -9.47 -10.53 -5.52
N PRO A 50 -9.53 -11.86 -5.67
CA PRO A 50 -8.60 -12.60 -6.50
C PRO A 50 -8.60 -12.05 -7.92
N ALA A 51 -7.49 -11.43 -8.34
CA ALA A 51 -7.30 -10.97 -9.70
C ALA A 51 -6.47 -11.98 -10.49
N ALA A 52 -6.81 -12.16 -11.77
CA ALA A 52 -5.96 -12.92 -12.68
C ALA A 52 -4.56 -12.26 -12.75
N PRO A 53 -3.48 -13.06 -12.99
CA PRO A 53 -2.15 -12.51 -13.19
C PRO A 53 -2.16 -11.41 -14.26
N VAL A 54 -1.55 -10.26 -13.96
CA VAL A 54 -1.44 -9.17 -14.92
C VAL A 54 -0.43 -9.57 -16.00
N ILE A 55 -0.91 -9.77 -17.22
CA ILE A 55 -0.06 -9.98 -18.40
C ILE A 55 0.14 -8.63 -19.07
N ALA A 56 1.39 -8.18 -19.19
CA ALA A 56 1.72 -6.96 -19.91
C ALA A 56 1.34 -7.11 -21.39
N ALA A 57 0.75 -6.06 -21.97
CA ALA A 57 0.45 -6.07 -23.40
C ALA A 57 1.78 -6.03 -24.20
N PRO A 58 1.86 -6.65 -25.39
CA PRO A 58 3.08 -6.65 -26.20
C PRO A 58 3.57 -5.24 -26.58
N ALA A 59 2.66 -4.26 -26.60
CA ALA A 59 2.95 -2.85 -26.89
C ALA A 59 3.21 -2.01 -25.62
N SER A 60 3.32 -2.63 -24.44
CA SER A 60 3.64 -1.93 -23.20
C SER A 60 5.07 -1.38 -23.25
N GLY A 61 5.21 -0.07 -23.03
CA GLY A 61 6.51 0.56 -22.85
C GLY A 61 7.19 0.08 -21.56
N GLN A 62 8.52 0.03 -21.57
CA GLN A 62 9.32 -0.26 -20.38
C GLN A 62 9.98 1.03 -19.89
N LEU A 63 9.91 1.28 -18.58
CA LEU A 63 10.52 2.43 -17.93
C LEU A 63 11.34 1.95 -16.73
N LEU A 64 12.61 2.34 -16.67
CA LEU A 64 13.43 2.20 -15.46
C LEU A 64 13.42 3.54 -14.71
N PRO A 65 12.59 3.69 -13.67
CA PRO A 65 12.47 4.97 -12.98
C PRO A 65 13.74 5.32 -12.21
N SER A 66 14.19 6.56 -12.39
CA SER A 66 15.23 7.21 -11.59
C SER A 66 14.62 8.17 -10.56
N PHE A 67 13.42 8.67 -10.83
CA PHE A 67 12.69 9.60 -9.95
C PHE A 67 11.23 9.17 -9.80
N VAL A 68 10.64 9.49 -8.65
CA VAL A 68 9.21 9.32 -8.39
C VAL A 68 8.67 10.58 -7.73
N ASP A 69 7.69 11.24 -8.34
CA ASP A 69 6.89 12.25 -7.63
C ASP A 69 5.69 11.58 -6.99
N VAL A 70 5.35 12.02 -5.78
CA VAL A 70 4.16 11.57 -5.05
C VAL A 70 3.26 12.78 -4.81
N THR A 71 2.11 12.80 -5.48
CA THR A 71 1.17 13.92 -5.42
C THR A 71 -0.20 13.44 -4.95
N PRO A 72 -0.71 13.93 -3.80
CA PRO A 72 -2.10 13.70 -3.42
C PRO A 72 -3.04 14.51 -4.32
N SER A 73 -4.13 13.91 -4.79
CA SER A 73 -5.13 14.56 -5.63
C SER A 73 -6.51 13.93 -5.40
N ASN A 74 -7.46 14.69 -4.85
CA ASN A 74 -8.87 14.29 -4.73
C ASN A 74 -9.12 12.86 -4.21
N GLY A 75 -8.46 12.45 -3.13
CA GLY A 75 -8.63 11.10 -2.54
C GLY A 75 -7.83 9.98 -3.22
N VAL A 76 -7.01 10.33 -4.20
CA VAL A 76 -6.09 9.42 -4.92
C VAL A 76 -4.65 9.92 -4.71
N ILE A 77 -3.72 8.99 -4.52
CA ILE A 77 -2.29 9.27 -4.55
C ILE A 77 -1.79 8.96 -5.96
N SER A 78 -1.19 9.96 -6.62
CA SER A 78 -0.57 9.80 -7.92
C SER A 78 0.94 9.62 -7.77
N LEU A 79 1.45 8.51 -8.29
CA LEU A 79 2.88 8.23 -8.40
C LEU A 79 3.31 8.48 -9.84
N ARG A 80 4.11 9.52 -10.07
CA ARG A 80 4.69 9.81 -11.38
C ARG A 80 6.14 9.36 -11.42
N PHE A 81 6.37 8.24 -12.10
CA PHE A 81 7.69 7.68 -12.37
C PHE A 81 8.33 8.43 -13.54
N ARG A 82 9.62 8.74 -13.42
CA ARG A 82 10.43 9.34 -14.50
C ARG A 82 11.80 8.69 -14.62
N ASP A 83 12.29 8.53 -15.84
CA ASP A 83 13.70 8.18 -16.10
C ASP A 83 14.56 9.45 -16.32
N GLU A 84 15.87 9.27 -16.53
CA GLU A 84 16.80 10.37 -16.81
C GLU A 84 16.55 11.04 -18.17
N ALA A 85 15.93 10.32 -19.12
CA ALA A 85 15.59 10.83 -20.44
C ALA A 85 14.29 11.67 -20.44
N GLY A 86 13.59 11.74 -19.30
CA GLY A 86 12.34 12.48 -19.14
C GLY A 86 11.09 11.70 -19.55
N ASN A 87 11.20 10.42 -19.89
CA ASN A 87 10.04 9.56 -20.10
C ASN A 87 9.30 9.38 -18.79
N THR A 88 7.96 9.33 -18.84
CA THR A 88 7.14 9.25 -17.64
C THR A 88 6.08 8.17 -17.71
N ALA A 89 5.79 7.57 -16.56
CA ALA A 89 4.65 6.70 -16.34
C ALA A 89 3.93 7.12 -15.07
N THR A 90 2.59 7.16 -15.09
CA THR A 90 1.80 7.60 -13.94
C THR A 90 0.93 6.46 -13.44
N PHE A 91 0.96 6.25 -12.13
CA PHE A 91 0.14 5.27 -11.42
C PHE A 91 -0.70 6.00 -10.38
N GLY A 92 -2.00 6.13 -10.65
CA GLY A 92 -2.97 6.67 -9.69
C GLY A 92 -3.57 5.54 -8.86
N VAL A 93 -3.58 5.70 -7.54
CA VAL A 93 -4.12 4.69 -6.63
C VAL A 93 -4.92 5.33 -5.50
N THR A 94 -6.06 4.75 -5.16
CA THR A 94 -6.85 5.19 -3.99
C THR A 94 -6.10 4.89 -2.70
N GLU A 95 -6.52 5.49 -1.58
CA GLU A 95 -5.94 5.16 -0.27
C GLU A 95 -6.01 3.66 0.01
N THR A 96 -7.18 3.05 -0.21
CA THR A 96 -7.40 1.60 -0.05
C THR A 96 -6.48 0.78 -0.96
N GLY A 97 -6.36 1.16 -2.23
CA GLY A 97 -5.48 0.48 -3.18
C GLY A 97 -3.99 0.61 -2.80
N LEU A 98 -3.58 1.75 -2.24
CA LEU A 98 -2.20 1.96 -1.81
C LEU A 98 -1.89 1.09 -0.58
N ARG A 99 -2.82 0.99 0.37
CA ARG A 99 -2.72 0.08 1.53
C ARG A 99 -2.60 -1.39 1.08
N GLN A 100 -3.36 -1.80 0.07
CA GLN A 100 -3.26 -3.14 -0.52
C GLN A 100 -1.89 -3.35 -1.19
N TRP A 101 -1.42 -2.36 -1.96
CA TRP A 101 -0.13 -2.44 -2.65
C TRP A 101 1.06 -2.51 -1.69
N LEU A 102 1.05 -1.69 -0.63
CA LEU A 102 2.06 -1.77 0.44
C LEU A 102 2.06 -3.13 1.13
N HIS A 103 0.88 -3.77 1.24
CA HIS A 103 0.80 -5.11 1.80
C HIS A 103 1.45 -6.17 0.88
N LEU A 104 1.25 -6.05 -0.44
CA LEU A 104 1.94 -6.91 -1.41
C LEU A 104 3.46 -6.70 -1.37
N LEU A 105 3.92 -5.45 -1.27
CA LEU A 105 5.34 -5.11 -1.13
C LEU A 105 5.94 -5.68 0.16
N TYR A 106 5.24 -5.56 1.30
CA TYR A 106 5.67 -6.15 2.55
C TYR A 106 5.83 -7.67 2.42
N ARG A 107 4.86 -8.37 1.83
CA ARG A 107 4.96 -9.82 1.59
C ARG A 107 6.12 -10.19 0.67
N ALA A 108 6.38 -9.38 -0.36
CA ALA A 108 7.51 -9.57 -1.28
C ALA A 108 8.85 -9.33 -0.58
N ASP A 109 8.97 -8.30 0.25
CA ASP A 109 10.15 -8.01 1.07
C ASP A 109 10.48 -9.17 2.03
N GLN A 110 9.46 -9.72 2.69
CA GLN A 110 9.62 -10.89 3.58
C GLN A 110 10.03 -12.15 2.82
N SER A 111 9.49 -12.36 1.62
CA SER A 111 9.79 -13.56 0.81
C SER A 111 11.13 -13.46 0.07
N GLY A 112 11.54 -12.24 -0.31
CA GLY A 112 12.74 -11.97 -1.10
C GLY A 112 13.97 -11.56 -0.27
N ALA A 113 13.83 -11.43 1.05
CA ALA A 113 14.90 -10.98 1.96
C ALA A 113 15.52 -9.63 1.57
N TRP A 114 14.72 -8.70 1.05
CA TRP A 114 15.19 -7.42 0.52
C TRP A 114 15.54 -6.38 1.60
N ALA A 115 15.11 -6.60 2.85
CA ALA A 115 15.40 -5.76 4.01
C ALA A 115 15.10 -4.26 3.78
N LEU A 116 13.97 -3.95 3.13
CA LEU A 116 13.62 -2.60 2.69
C LEU A 116 13.39 -1.58 3.84
N GLY A 117 13.29 -2.01 5.12
CA GLY A 117 13.26 -1.12 6.28
C GLY A 117 12.28 -1.49 7.41
N VAL A 118 11.94 -0.51 8.25
CA VAL A 118 11.04 -0.66 9.42
C VAL A 118 9.58 -0.53 8.98
N TRP A 119 8.92 -1.66 8.74
CA TRP A 119 7.49 -1.70 8.46
C TRP A 119 6.66 -1.39 9.73
N PRO A 120 5.64 -0.51 9.65
CA PRO A 120 4.75 -0.24 10.77
C PRO A 120 4.10 -1.51 11.34
N SER A 121 3.78 -1.51 12.64
CA SER A 121 3.14 -2.65 13.32
C SER A 121 1.84 -3.09 12.67
N TRP A 122 1.01 -2.13 12.21
CA TRP A 122 -0.25 -2.42 11.53
C TRP A 122 -0.09 -3.14 10.17
N LEU A 123 1.10 -3.04 9.53
CA LEU A 123 1.46 -3.83 8.34
C LEU A 123 1.99 -5.22 8.69
N ARG A 124 2.64 -5.37 9.86
CA ARG A 124 3.19 -6.64 10.36
C ARG A 124 2.12 -7.63 10.81
N GLY A 125 0.95 -7.16 11.21
CA GLY A 125 -0.16 -7.95 11.77
C GLY A 125 -0.90 -8.88 10.80
N ILE A 126 -0.21 -9.59 9.90
CA ILE A 126 -0.79 -10.70 9.12
C ILE A 126 0.18 -11.87 9.01
N GLN A 127 0.45 -12.53 10.13
CA GLN A 127 0.83 -13.93 10.14
C GLN A 127 -0.45 -14.77 10.12
N GLN A 128 -1.14 -14.83 8.98
CA GLN A 128 -1.98 -15.99 8.66
C GLN A 128 -2.23 -16.04 7.16
N PRO A 129 -1.43 -16.84 6.43
CA PRO A 129 -1.73 -17.17 5.05
C PRO A 129 -3.02 -17.97 4.99
N ALA A 130 -3.64 -17.95 3.82
CA ALA A 130 -4.56 -18.95 3.30
C ALA A 130 -4.01 -20.38 3.48
N ARG A 131 -4.10 -20.91 4.70
CA ARG A 131 -3.95 -22.31 5.07
C ARG A 131 -5.29 -22.94 5.47
N ASP A 132 -6.40 -22.24 5.17
CA ASP A 132 -7.77 -22.73 5.36
C ASP A 132 -8.53 -22.89 4.02
N LEU A 133 -7.79 -23.11 2.91
CA LEU A 133 -8.37 -23.81 1.76
C LEU A 133 -7.93 -25.26 1.88
N GLY A 134 -8.67 -26.00 2.70
CA GLY A 134 -8.58 -27.45 2.83
C GLY A 134 -8.90 -28.15 1.51
N MET A 135 -7.96 -28.13 0.56
CA MET A 135 -7.84 -29.16 -0.46
C MET A 135 -6.99 -30.29 0.12
N THR A 136 -7.62 -31.13 0.93
CA THR A 136 -7.19 -32.52 1.05
C THR A 136 -7.48 -33.21 -0.27
N VAL A 137 -6.44 -33.48 -1.05
CA VAL A 137 -6.46 -34.55 -2.05
C VAL A 137 -5.79 -35.75 -1.39
N HIS A 138 -6.59 -36.66 -0.87
CA HIS A 138 -6.39 -38.12 -0.88
C HIS A 138 -7.68 -38.80 -0.45
#